data_AF-A0A8D8XG26-F1
#
_entry.id   AF-A0A8D8XG26-F1
#
_cell.length_a   1.000
_cell.length_b   1.000
_cell.length_c   1.000
_cell.angle_alpha   90.00
_cell.angle_beta   90.00
_cell.angle_gamma   90.00
#
_symmetry.space_group_name_H-M   'P 1'
#
loop_
_entity.id
_entity.type
_entity.pdbx_description
1 polymer ?
#
loop_
_entity_poly.entity_id
_entity_poly.type
_entity_poly.pdbx_seq_one_letter_code
_entity_poly.pdbx_strand_id
1 'polypeptide(L)'
;MLKHVQLSPHRTRAADTLSLSSTASYSSLSPEPLSSRSSSYSSLSETTSSPTTTIKVFAKCLRSDIEYKTLGITFQTTCREVVTSLLNKYRMRHRDPNLFFLTMEVTVRRSGKSVRTILVLDEETRPAALQSCHPRGDSKFCLQTRRGALVKIYDSAVMPESKYKSLLISDRTTVDDLIQILLNCYSSTERVEKFSLYEVCESQEYQRKLHHDDNVLHVQSCWPSMQEFHFLIRRNPDYRSRSKSKISWTPELPSIPSSSRLSLSQPETASTSLLADYDNYFYI
;
A
#
# COMPACT_ATOMS: atom_id res chain seq x y z
N MET A 1 -65.85 49.88 -28.03
CA MET A 1 -64.61 50.22 -28.76
C MET A 1 -63.61 49.10 -28.50
N LEU A 2 -62.94 48.47 -29.45
CA LEU A 2 -62.82 48.63 -30.92
C LEU A 2 -62.50 47.24 -31.55
N LYS A 3 -63.06 46.90 -32.74
CA LYS A 3 -62.48 46.19 -33.94
C LYS A 3 -61.62 44.89 -33.76
N HIS A 4 -61.53 43.87 -34.63
CA HIS A 4 -62.16 43.37 -35.90
C HIS A 4 -61.68 41.87 -36.06
N VAL A 5 -62.41 40.85 -36.54
CA VAL A 5 -62.64 40.36 -37.95
C VAL A 5 -61.32 40.16 -38.76
N GLN A 6 -60.98 39.07 -39.51
CA GLN A 6 -61.63 37.88 -40.17
C GLN A 6 -60.84 36.57 -39.80
N LEU A 7 -61.30 35.28 -39.84
CA LEU A 7 -61.91 34.35 -40.85
C LEU A 7 -61.01 33.75 -41.96
N SER A 8 -60.55 32.48 -41.80
CA SER A 8 -60.76 31.25 -42.65
C SER A 8 -60.51 31.25 -44.21
N PRO A 9 -60.66 30.13 -44.99
CA PRO A 9 -60.30 28.68 -44.83
C PRO A 9 -59.78 27.97 -46.15
N HIS A 10 -59.72 26.61 -46.14
CA HIS A 10 -59.68 25.64 -47.28
C HIS A 10 -58.29 25.41 -47.96
N ARG A 11 -57.96 24.26 -48.59
CA ARG A 11 -58.75 23.33 -49.45
C ARG A 11 -58.26 21.84 -49.42
N THR A 12 -58.99 20.98 -50.14
CA THR A 12 -59.13 19.50 -50.10
C THR A 12 -58.23 18.62 -50.99
N ARG A 13 -58.05 17.34 -50.55
CA ARG A 13 -58.10 16.03 -51.28
C ARG A 13 -57.37 15.79 -52.63
N ALA A 14 -56.58 14.70 -52.67
CA ALA A 14 -56.64 13.50 -53.54
C ALA A 14 -55.48 12.56 -53.11
N ALA A 15 -55.58 11.24 -52.86
CA ALA A 15 -56.28 10.10 -53.47
C ALA A 15 -55.47 9.41 -54.61
N ASP A 16 -55.44 8.07 -54.55
CA ASP A 16 -55.10 7.08 -55.61
C ASP A 16 -53.61 6.93 -56.04
N THR A 17 -53.06 5.77 -56.45
CA THR A 17 -53.40 4.32 -56.34
C THR A 17 -52.18 3.47 -56.78
N LEU A 18 -52.09 2.20 -56.32
CA LEU A 18 -51.41 1.04 -56.97
C LEU A 18 -49.88 1.14 -57.25
N SER A 19 -49.01 0.36 -56.58
CA SER A 19 -48.66 -1.05 -56.84
C SER A 19 -47.78 -1.31 -58.07
N LEU A 20 -46.57 -1.84 -57.88
CA LEU A 20 -46.11 -3.13 -58.43
C LEU A 20 -44.67 -3.49 -57.99
N SER A 21 -44.42 -4.78 -57.88
CA SER A 21 -43.18 -5.44 -57.46
C SER A 21 -42.17 -5.61 -58.61
N SER A 22 -40.86 -5.68 -58.29
CA SER A 22 -40.02 -6.86 -58.61
C SER A 22 -38.58 -6.78 -58.08
N THR A 23 -38.04 -7.95 -57.75
CA THR A 23 -36.66 -8.23 -57.35
C THR A 23 -35.66 -8.21 -58.52
N ALA A 24 -34.44 -7.71 -58.28
CA ALA A 24 -33.23 -8.15 -58.98
C ALA A 24 -31.99 -7.97 -58.08
N SER A 25 -31.06 -8.91 -58.15
CA SER A 25 -29.80 -8.96 -57.40
C SER A 25 -28.60 -8.86 -58.35
N TYR A 26 -27.46 -8.30 -57.93
CA TYR A 26 -26.11 -8.90 -58.02
C TYR A 26 -24.99 -7.91 -57.57
N SER A 27 -23.85 -8.51 -57.23
CA SER A 27 -22.61 -7.99 -56.62
C SER A 27 -21.94 -6.73 -57.22
N SER A 28 -21.16 -6.00 -56.39
CA SER A 28 -19.66 -5.92 -56.47
C SER A 28 -19.02 -4.53 -56.14
N LEU A 29 -18.03 -4.55 -55.23
CA LEU A 29 -16.84 -3.66 -55.08
C LEU A 29 -16.94 -2.12 -54.84
N SER A 30 -16.70 -1.71 -53.56
CA SER A 30 -15.81 -0.61 -53.06
C SER A 30 -15.87 0.85 -53.56
N PRO A 31 -15.21 1.82 -52.88
CA PRO A 31 -14.99 2.04 -51.43
C PRO A 31 -15.29 3.50 -50.97
N GLU A 32 -15.39 3.78 -49.66
CA GLU A 32 -14.89 4.98 -48.92
C GLU A 32 -15.50 5.10 -47.49
N PRO A 33 -14.88 5.86 -46.55
CA PRO A 33 -14.85 5.46 -45.13
C PRO A 33 -15.86 6.15 -44.21
N LEU A 34 -16.59 5.36 -43.42
CA LEU A 34 -17.37 5.87 -42.29
C LEU A 34 -16.62 5.78 -40.95
N SER A 35 -15.97 6.90 -40.64
CA SER A 35 -15.80 7.49 -39.29
C SER A 35 -15.35 6.57 -38.14
N SER A 36 -14.05 6.60 -37.89
CA SER A 36 -13.39 6.08 -36.68
C SER A 36 -14.03 6.60 -35.38
N ARG A 37 -14.69 5.71 -34.61
CA ARG A 37 -14.91 5.94 -33.17
C ARG A 37 -13.89 5.13 -32.38
N SER A 38 -12.83 5.83 -31.98
CA SER A 38 -11.62 5.30 -31.35
C SER A 38 -11.93 4.31 -30.23
N SER A 39 -11.62 3.04 -30.48
CA SER A 39 -11.38 2.04 -29.45
C SER A 39 -9.89 1.74 -29.47
N SER A 40 -9.10 2.57 -28.77
CA SER A 40 -7.67 2.34 -28.60
C SER A 40 -7.44 1.08 -27.78
N TYR A 41 -7.38 -0.07 -28.46
CA TYR A 41 -6.67 -1.23 -27.94
C TYR A 41 -5.23 -0.77 -27.67
N SER A 42 -4.75 -0.97 -26.44
CA SER A 42 -3.36 -0.71 -26.14
C SER A 42 -2.49 -1.61 -27.01
N SER A 43 -1.53 -1.00 -27.71
CA SER A 43 -0.58 -1.70 -28.56
C SER A 43 0.17 -2.78 -27.78
N LEU A 44 0.40 -3.93 -28.43
CA LEU A 44 1.20 -5.01 -27.86
C LEU A 44 2.58 -4.50 -27.43
N SER A 45 2.76 -4.42 -26.13
CA SER A 45 4.06 -4.60 -25.49
C SER A 45 3.87 -5.70 -24.47
N GLU A 46 4.25 -6.93 -24.85
CA GLU A 46 4.34 -8.08 -23.94
C GLU A 46 5.52 -7.89 -22.97
N THR A 47 5.43 -6.85 -22.15
CA THR A 47 5.93 -6.94 -20.79
C THR A 47 4.91 -7.73 -19.98
N THR A 48 5.40 -8.61 -19.12
CA THR A 48 4.65 -9.55 -18.26
C THR A 48 3.87 -8.83 -17.14
N SER A 49 3.15 -7.78 -17.52
CA SER A 49 2.33 -6.96 -16.63
C SER A 49 1.01 -7.67 -16.33
N SER A 50 0.78 -7.92 -15.04
CA SER A 50 -0.48 -8.48 -14.56
C SER A 50 -1.66 -7.62 -15.02
N PRO A 51 -2.80 -8.20 -15.44
CA PRO A 51 -3.93 -7.42 -15.94
C PRO A 51 -4.38 -6.37 -14.94
N THR A 52 -4.44 -5.12 -15.42
CA THR A 52 -4.86 -3.96 -14.62
C THR A 52 -6.32 -3.60 -14.88
N THR A 53 -6.96 -3.04 -13.86
CA THR A 53 -8.33 -2.54 -13.92
C THR A 53 -8.41 -1.21 -13.16
N THR A 54 -9.56 -0.53 -13.23
CA THR A 54 -9.78 0.71 -12.46
C THR A 54 -10.95 0.59 -11.49
N ILE A 55 -10.74 1.13 -10.29
CA ILE A 55 -11.76 1.23 -9.24
C ILE A 55 -12.00 2.70 -8.88
N LYS A 56 -13.23 3.05 -8.50
CA LYS A 56 -13.57 4.36 -7.92
C LYS A 56 -13.69 4.22 -6.41
N VAL A 57 -12.85 4.94 -5.66
CA VAL A 57 -12.90 4.97 -4.19
C VAL A 57 -13.38 6.34 -3.73
N PHE A 58 -14.52 6.39 -3.04
CA PHE A 58 -15.04 7.59 -2.40
C PHE A 58 -14.24 7.85 -1.12
N ALA A 59 -13.55 8.99 -1.03
CA ALA A 59 -12.52 9.24 -0.01
C ALA A 59 -12.73 10.57 0.74
N LYS A 60 -14.00 10.95 0.96
CA LYS A 60 -14.40 12.19 1.65
C LYS A 60 -13.81 12.34 3.05
N CYS A 61 -13.46 11.23 3.72
CA CYS A 61 -12.79 11.22 5.02
C CYS A 61 -11.33 11.76 5.01
N LEU A 62 -10.69 11.82 3.83
CA LEU A 62 -9.39 12.46 3.65
C LEU A 62 -9.55 13.94 3.33
N ARG A 63 -10.46 14.27 2.40
CA ARG A 63 -10.71 15.62 1.88
C ARG A 63 -12.18 15.78 1.49
N SER A 64 -12.87 16.75 2.08
CA SER A 64 -14.30 17.00 1.87
C SER A 64 -14.63 17.53 0.46
N ASP A 65 -13.68 18.21 -0.18
CA ASP A 65 -13.78 18.72 -1.55
C ASP A 65 -13.66 17.64 -2.64
N ILE A 66 -13.37 16.38 -2.24
CA ILE A 66 -13.11 15.28 -3.15
C ILE A 66 -14.20 14.22 -2.99
N GLU A 67 -15.04 14.06 -4.01
CA GLU A 67 -16.07 13.04 -4.01
C GLU A 67 -15.48 11.63 -4.09
N TYR A 68 -14.67 11.36 -5.11
CA TYR A 68 -14.00 10.07 -5.32
C TYR A 68 -12.66 10.22 -6.04
N LYS A 69 -11.83 9.16 -5.94
CA LYS A 69 -10.62 8.99 -6.72
C LYS A 69 -10.68 7.70 -7.53
N THR A 70 -10.47 7.81 -8.83
CA THR A 70 -10.20 6.65 -9.68
C THR A 70 -8.75 6.20 -9.49
N LEU A 71 -8.55 4.90 -9.26
CA LEU A 71 -7.25 4.26 -9.11
C LEU A 71 -7.13 3.12 -10.14
N GLY A 72 -5.99 3.04 -10.82
CA GLY A 72 -5.58 1.83 -11.53
C GLY A 72 -4.93 0.85 -10.53
N ILE A 73 -5.39 -0.40 -10.53
CA ILE A 73 -4.91 -1.46 -9.64
C ILE A 73 -4.84 -2.80 -10.39
N THR A 74 -4.15 -3.79 -9.81
CA THR A 74 -4.13 -5.17 -10.32
C THR A 74 -5.21 -6.01 -9.63
N PHE A 75 -5.47 -7.22 -10.12
CA PHE A 75 -6.32 -8.19 -9.43
C PHE A 75 -5.73 -8.72 -8.10
N GLN A 76 -4.43 -8.53 -7.86
CA GLN A 76 -3.76 -8.92 -6.61
C GLN A 76 -3.72 -7.79 -5.58
N THR A 77 -3.95 -6.54 -6.01
CA THR A 77 -3.83 -5.37 -5.15
C THR A 77 -4.78 -5.45 -3.97
N THR A 78 -4.28 -5.28 -2.74
CA THR A 78 -5.06 -5.44 -1.50
C THR A 78 -5.70 -4.13 -1.04
N CYS A 79 -6.64 -4.21 -0.10
CA CYS A 79 -7.24 -3.02 0.51
C CYS A 79 -6.19 -2.17 1.26
N ARG A 80 -5.23 -2.80 1.93
CA ARG A 80 -4.09 -2.12 2.59
C ARG A 80 -3.23 -1.32 1.61
N GLU A 81 -2.96 -1.89 0.44
CA GLU A 81 -2.23 -1.19 -0.63
C GLU A 81 -3.04 -0.03 -1.24
N VAL A 82 -4.36 -0.18 -1.37
CA VAL A 82 -5.25 0.92 -1.82
C VAL A 82 -5.27 2.07 -0.82
N VAL A 83 -5.38 1.78 0.49
CA VAL A 83 -5.28 2.79 1.56
C VAL A 83 -3.96 3.56 1.46
N THR A 84 -2.84 2.84 1.41
CA THR A 84 -1.50 3.41 1.29
C THR A 84 -1.35 4.25 0.01
N SER A 85 -1.89 3.77 -1.11
CA SER A 85 -1.91 4.47 -2.40
C SER A 85 -2.72 5.77 -2.37
N LEU A 86 -3.83 5.81 -1.62
CA LEU A 86 -4.63 7.02 -1.44
C LEU A 86 -3.88 8.05 -0.59
N LEU A 87 -3.37 7.64 0.59
CA LEU A 87 -2.57 8.53 1.45
C LEU A 87 -1.36 9.10 0.71
N ASN A 88 -0.67 8.28 -0.08
CA ASN A 88 0.41 8.71 -0.97
C ASN A 88 -0.04 9.77 -1.99
N LYS A 89 -1.12 9.53 -2.74
CA LYS A 89 -1.64 10.47 -3.74
C LYS A 89 -2.12 11.78 -3.14
N TYR A 90 -2.57 11.78 -1.88
CA TYR A 90 -2.99 12.98 -1.15
C TYR A 90 -1.90 13.63 -0.28
N ARG A 91 -0.65 13.15 -0.36
CA ARG A 91 0.50 13.64 0.44
C ARG A 91 0.27 13.51 1.97
N MET A 92 -0.53 12.54 2.39
CA MET A 92 -0.89 12.25 3.79
C MET A 92 -0.08 11.09 4.39
N ARG A 93 1.19 10.93 3.99
CA ARG A 93 2.10 9.86 4.49
C ARG A 93 2.36 9.92 6.00
N HIS A 94 2.16 11.09 6.60
CA HIS A 94 2.26 11.35 8.04
C HIS A 94 1.01 10.92 8.83
N ARG A 95 -0.03 10.42 8.16
CA ARG A 95 -1.19 9.82 8.82
C ARG A 95 -1.00 8.32 8.90
N ASP A 96 -1.44 7.77 10.02
CA ASP A 96 -1.47 6.34 10.26
C ASP A 96 -2.37 5.63 9.21
N PRO A 97 -1.85 4.67 8.42
CA PRO A 97 -2.66 3.90 7.48
C PRO A 97 -3.67 2.97 8.17
N ASN A 98 -3.38 2.48 9.37
CA ASN A 98 -4.23 1.55 10.13
C ASN A 98 -5.50 2.23 10.65
N LEU A 99 -5.54 3.57 10.66
CA LEU A 99 -6.76 4.35 10.89
C LEU A 99 -7.77 4.24 9.75
N PHE A 100 -7.42 3.69 8.58
CA PHE A 100 -8.30 3.66 7.43
C PHE A 100 -8.61 2.23 6.97
N PHE A 101 -9.83 2.04 6.46
CA PHE A 101 -10.26 0.77 5.89
C PHE A 101 -11.23 1.00 4.74
N LEU A 102 -11.42 -0.02 3.90
CA LEU A 102 -12.38 0.05 2.80
C LEU A 102 -13.71 -0.60 3.19
N THR A 103 -14.77 -0.04 2.64
CA THR A 103 -16.11 -0.61 2.62
C THR A 103 -16.60 -0.70 1.19
N MET A 104 -17.47 -1.67 0.90
CA MET A 104 -18.11 -1.84 -0.39
C MET A 104 -19.63 -1.79 -0.21
N GLU A 105 -20.25 -0.73 -0.74
CA GLU A 105 -21.69 -0.64 -0.87
C GLU A 105 -22.12 -1.41 -2.13
N VAL A 106 -22.97 -2.41 -1.94
CA VAL A 106 -23.56 -3.25 -3.00
C VAL A 106 -25.06 -3.04 -3.04
N THR A 107 -25.61 -2.81 -4.23
CA THR A 107 -27.07 -2.75 -4.42
C THR A 107 -27.59 -4.05 -5.01
N VAL A 108 -28.49 -4.74 -4.30
CA VAL A 108 -29.15 -5.97 -4.77
C VAL A 108 -30.63 -5.67 -5.03
N ARG A 109 -31.14 -6.07 -6.20
CA ARG A 109 -32.58 -5.97 -6.52
C ARG A 109 -33.28 -7.25 -6.07
N ARG A 110 -34.24 -7.15 -5.15
CA ARG A 110 -35.06 -8.29 -4.68
C ARG A 110 -36.54 -7.89 -4.72
N SER A 111 -37.34 -8.66 -5.45
CA SER A 111 -38.81 -8.45 -5.58
C SER A 111 -39.22 -7.01 -5.91
N GLY A 112 -38.54 -6.39 -6.89
CA GLY A 112 -38.81 -5.02 -7.34
C GLY A 112 -38.27 -3.90 -6.45
N LYS A 113 -37.73 -4.19 -5.25
CA LYS A 113 -37.08 -3.21 -4.37
C LYS A 113 -35.56 -3.36 -4.42
N SER A 114 -34.84 -2.24 -4.46
CA SER A 114 -33.38 -2.21 -4.31
C SER A 114 -33.00 -2.14 -2.83
N VAL A 115 -32.21 -3.10 -2.37
CA VAL A 115 -31.63 -3.14 -1.03
C VAL A 115 -30.14 -2.79 -1.16
N ARG A 116 -29.68 -1.85 -0.34
CA ARG A 116 -28.27 -1.47 -0.24
C ARG A 116 -27.66 -2.15 0.97
N THR A 117 -26.54 -2.83 0.77
CA THR A 117 -25.77 -3.51 1.82
C THR A 117 -24.37 -2.93 1.84
N ILE A 118 -23.84 -2.62 3.02
CA ILE A 118 -22.45 -2.16 3.19
C ILE A 118 -21.63 -3.31 3.77
N LEU A 119 -20.62 -3.73 3.03
CA LEU A 119 -19.64 -4.74 3.44
C LEU A 119 -18.39 -4.02 3.96
N VAL A 120 -17.91 -4.39 5.14
CA VAL A 120 -16.56 -4.02 5.61
C VAL A 120 -15.56 -4.95 4.94
N LEU A 121 -14.49 -4.41 4.36
CA LEU A 121 -13.47 -5.21 3.69
C LEU A 121 -12.24 -5.38 4.59
N ASP A 122 -11.74 -6.60 4.70
CA ASP A 122 -10.48 -6.90 5.36
C ASP A 122 -9.29 -6.35 4.59
N GLU A 123 -8.18 -6.11 5.28
CA GLU A 123 -6.99 -5.44 4.73
C GLU A 123 -6.36 -6.19 3.54
N GLU A 124 -6.42 -7.52 3.56
CA GLU A 124 -5.94 -8.41 2.49
C GLU A 124 -6.97 -8.65 1.37
N THR A 125 -8.18 -8.09 1.48
CA THR A 125 -9.23 -8.22 0.46
C THR A 125 -8.79 -7.56 -0.84
N ARG A 126 -9.06 -8.20 -1.98
CA ARG A 126 -8.70 -7.72 -3.33
C ARG A 126 -9.90 -7.04 -4.01
N PRO A 127 -10.04 -5.69 -3.96
CA PRO A 127 -11.23 -4.99 -4.45
C PRO A 127 -11.48 -5.18 -5.96
N ALA A 128 -10.42 -5.35 -6.77
CA ALA A 128 -10.56 -5.67 -8.20
C ALA A 128 -11.28 -7.01 -8.43
N ALA A 129 -10.92 -8.04 -7.64
CA ALA A 129 -11.57 -9.35 -7.69
C ALA A 129 -13.04 -9.23 -7.25
N LEU A 130 -13.32 -8.59 -6.11
CA LEU A 130 -14.70 -8.36 -5.64
C LEU A 130 -15.56 -7.59 -6.65
N GLN A 131 -15.01 -6.55 -7.29
CA GLN A 131 -15.72 -5.78 -8.32
C GLN A 131 -16.08 -6.64 -9.53
N SER A 132 -15.22 -7.60 -9.91
CA SER A 132 -15.46 -8.49 -11.05
C SER A 132 -16.62 -9.49 -10.85
N CYS A 133 -16.93 -9.83 -9.60
CA CYS A 133 -18.04 -10.72 -9.25
C CYS A 133 -19.42 -10.06 -9.33
N HIS A 134 -19.50 -8.74 -9.57
CA HIS A 134 -20.74 -7.96 -9.52
C HIS A 134 -21.09 -7.35 -10.89
N PRO A 135 -22.38 -7.15 -11.20
CA PRO A 135 -22.82 -6.40 -12.38
C PRO A 135 -22.15 -5.02 -12.45
N ARG A 136 -21.74 -4.62 -13.66
CA ARG A 136 -21.00 -3.36 -13.88
C ARG A 136 -21.84 -2.15 -13.46
N GLY A 137 -21.47 -1.55 -12.32
CA GLY A 137 -22.04 -0.30 -11.82
C GLY A 137 -22.66 -0.37 -10.42
N ASP A 138 -22.97 -1.57 -9.92
CA ASP A 138 -23.67 -1.76 -8.63
C ASP A 138 -22.75 -1.84 -7.40
N SER A 139 -21.44 -1.67 -7.60
CA SER A 139 -20.38 -1.77 -6.58
C SER A 139 -19.71 -0.41 -6.34
N LYS A 140 -19.75 0.09 -5.10
CA LYS A 140 -19.19 1.38 -4.71
C LYS A 140 -18.23 1.23 -3.52
N PHE A 141 -16.94 1.51 -3.74
CA PHE A 141 -15.94 1.46 -2.67
C PHE A 141 -15.85 2.80 -1.94
N CYS A 142 -15.90 2.78 -0.61
CA CYS A 142 -15.75 3.96 0.25
C CYS A 142 -14.61 3.72 1.25
N LEU A 143 -13.69 4.69 1.34
CA LEU A 143 -12.71 4.76 2.41
C LEU A 143 -13.38 5.28 3.68
N GLN A 144 -13.16 4.59 4.80
CA GLN A 144 -13.71 4.91 6.12
C GLN A 144 -12.57 5.03 7.14
N THR A 145 -12.85 5.65 8.28
CA THR A 145 -11.89 5.84 9.38
C THR A 145 -12.26 4.96 10.58
N ARG A 146 -11.30 4.25 11.15
CA ARG A 146 -11.41 3.50 12.43
C ARG A 146 -11.37 4.47 13.61
N ARG A 147 -11.60 3.94 14.82
CA ARG A 147 -11.31 4.68 16.07
C ARG A 147 -9.78 4.76 16.25
N GLY A 148 -9.35 5.76 17.00
CA GLY A 148 -7.95 5.99 17.33
C GLY A 148 -7.80 6.95 18.49
N ALA A 149 -6.58 7.10 18.99
CA ALA A 149 -6.26 8.01 20.10
C ALA A 149 -4.95 8.77 19.85
N LEU A 150 -4.78 9.86 20.58
CA LEU A 150 -3.56 10.67 20.54
C LEU A 150 -2.50 10.06 21.44
N VAL A 151 -1.32 9.81 20.87
CA VAL A 151 -0.09 9.48 21.58
C VAL A 151 0.88 10.66 21.55
N LYS A 152 1.69 10.83 22.60
CA LYS A 152 2.75 11.83 22.68
C LYS A 152 4.11 11.12 22.67
N ILE A 153 4.96 11.45 21.70
CA ILE A 153 6.31 10.91 21.56
C ILE A 153 7.32 12.04 21.70
N TYR A 154 8.25 11.91 22.63
CA TYR A 154 9.43 12.78 22.71
C TYR A 154 10.41 12.32 21.63
N ASP A 155 10.63 13.18 20.64
CA ASP A 155 11.20 12.83 19.33
C ASP A 155 12.51 13.54 18.97
N SER A 156 13.20 14.08 19.97
CA SER A 156 14.50 14.76 19.83
C SER A 156 15.59 13.91 19.16
N ALA A 157 15.53 12.58 19.30
CA ALA A 157 16.45 11.67 18.60
C ALA A 157 16.23 11.59 17.08
N VAL A 158 15.05 11.98 16.59
CA VAL A 158 14.72 12.14 15.16
C VAL A 158 14.90 13.58 14.72
N MET A 159 14.39 14.54 15.50
CA MET A 159 14.43 15.97 15.21
C MET A 159 14.89 16.74 16.46
N PRO A 160 16.19 17.09 16.60
CA PRO A 160 16.76 17.62 17.86
C PRO A 160 16.08 18.83 18.49
N GLU A 161 15.47 19.70 17.67
CA GLU A 161 14.75 20.89 18.12
C GLU A 161 13.28 20.62 18.52
N SER A 162 12.77 19.41 18.26
CA SER A 162 11.42 19.01 18.65
C SER A 162 11.37 18.56 20.11
N LYS A 163 10.46 19.17 20.88
CA LYS A 163 10.19 18.76 22.27
C LYS A 163 9.41 17.45 22.31
N TYR A 164 8.32 17.37 21.55
CA TYR A 164 7.52 16.17 21.35
C TYR A 164 6.65 16.32 20.09
N LYS A 165 6.19 15.19 19.57
CA LYS A 165 5.14 15.11 18.56
C LYS A 165 3.91 14.39 19.09
N SER A 166 2.73 14.94 18.81
CA SER A 166 1.45 14.26 19.04
C SER A 166 0.97 13.63 17.73
N LEU A 167 0.68 12.33 17.75
CA LEU A 167 0.17 11.59 16.60
C LEU A 167 -1.19 10.95 16.94
N LEU A 168 -2.15 11.04 16.03
CA LEU A 168 -3.38 10.26 16.10
C LEU A 168 -3.12 8.91 15.43
N ILE A 169 -3.28 7.82 16.19
CA ILE A 169 -3.01 6.46 15.72
C ILE A 169 -4.17 5.51 16.01
N SER A 170 -4.18 4.38 15.29
CA SER A 170 -5.10 3.26 15.46
C SER A 170 -4.76 2.42 16.69
N ASP A 171 -5.74 1.64 17.15
CA ASP A 171 -5.59 0.58 18.16
C ASP A 171 -4.73 -0.61 17.68
N ARG A 172 -4.53 -0.71 16.36
CA ARG A 172 -3.71 -1.73 15.68
C ARG A 172 -2.27 -1.31 15.39
N THR A 173 -1.88 -0.10 15.80
CA THR A 173 -0.61 0.50 15.36
C THR A 173 0.54 0.03 16.23
N THR A 174 1.48 -0.67 15.60
CA THR A 174 2.67 -1.22 16.23
C THR A 174 3.71 -0.14 16.50
N VAL A 175 4.74 -0.47 17.28
CA VAL A 175 5.90 0.41 17.49
C VAL A 175 6.61 0.74 16.19
N ASP A 176 6.81 -0.24 15.30
CA ASP A 176 7.44 0.00 13.99
C ASP A 176 6.59 0.88 13.07
N ASP A 177 5.26 0.67 13.04
CA ASP A 177 4.34 1.56 12.31
C ASP A 177 4.44 3.00 12.86
N LEU A 178 4.46 3.18 14.19
CA LEU A 178 4.58 4.51 14.82
C LEU A 178 5.89 5.20 14.44
N ILE A 179 7.02 4.48 14.49
CA ILE A 179 8.33 5.00 14.08
C ILE A 179 8.29 5.39 12.60
N GLN A 180 7.70 4.58 11.73
CA GLN A 180 7.57 4.89 10.30
C GLN A 180 6.70 6.13 10.06
N ILE A 181 5.58 6.29 10.78
CA ILE A 181 4.71 7.48 10.71
C ILE A 181 5.48 8.73 11.17
N LEU A 182 6.21 8.63 12.27
CA LEU A 182 7.03 9.73 12.81
C LEU A 182 8.13 10.17 11.82
N LEU A 183 8.82 9.21 11.20
CA LEU A 183 9.81 9.48 10.14
C LEU A 183 9.16 10.13 8.91
N ASN A 184 7.96 9.67 8.52
CA ASN A 184 7.18 10.28 7.43
C ASN A 184 6.78 11.73 7.72
N CYS A 185 6.54 12.11 8.98
CA CYS A 185 6.27 13.51 9.35
C CYS A 185 7.44 14.45 9.01
N TYR A 186 8.68 13.98 9.15
CA TYR A 186 9.90 14.74 8.88
C TYR A 186 10.47 14.46 7.48
N SER A 187 9.74 13.71 6.64
CA SER A 187 10.20 13.23 5.33
C SER A 187 11.54 12.47 5.38
N SER A 188 11.85 11.84 6.51
CA SER A 188 13.08 11.08 6.70
C SER A 188 13.04 9.77 5.92
N THR A 189 14.17 9.42 5.30
CA THR A 189 14.39 8.16 4.57
C THR A 189 15.18 7.14 5.41
N GLU A 190 15.40 7.42 6.69
CA GLU A 190 15.98 6.45 7.62
C GLU A 190 15.04 5.26 7.83
N ARG A 191 15.62 4.10 8.20
CA ARG A 191 14.85 2.88 8.46
C ARG A 191 14.40 2.83 9.91
N VAL A 192 13.25 2.20 10.17
CA VAL A 192 12.68 2.05 11.50
C VAL A 192 13.63 1.38 12.49
N GLU A 193 14.39 0.37 12.05
CA GLU A 193 15.25 -0.42 12.94
C GLU A 193 16.50 0.36 13.46
N LYS A 194 16.76 1.56 12.92
CA LYS A 194 17.71 2.52 13.51
C LYS A 194 17.22 3.12 14.83
N PHE A 195 15.96 2.93 15.17
CA PHE A 195 15.34 3.54 16.33
C PHE A 195 14.72 2.47 17.25
N SER A 196 14.39 2.87 18.45
CA SER A 196 13.56 2.08 19.36
C SER A 196 12.72 3.01 20.22
N LEU A 197 11.49 2.59 20.47
CA LEU A 197 10.56 3.29 21.34
C LEU A 197 10.70 2.75 22.76
N TYR A 198 10.66 3.66 23.72
CA TYR A 198 10.66 3.39 25.14
C TYR A 198 9.39 3.98 25.73
N GLU A 199 8.78 3.28 26.69
CA GLU A 199 7.97 3.97 27.70
C GLU A 199 8.87 4.39 28.86
N VAL A 200 8.64 5.58 29.39
CA VAL A 200 9.47 6.20 30.43
C VAL A 200 8.57 6.86 31.47
N CYS A 201 8.92 6.72 32.74
CA CYS A 201 8.28 7.38 33.87
C CYS A 201 9.36 8.02 34.75
N GLU A 202 9.44 9.35 34.69
CA GLU A 202 10.51 10.12 35.37
C GLU A 202 10.38 10.08 36.90
N SER A 203 9.16 10.04 37.44
CA SER A 203 8.90 9.97 38.89
C SER A 203 9.37 8.67 39.55
N GLN A 204 9.64 7.63 38.76
CA GLN A 204 9.99 6.28 39.23
C GLN A 204 11.35 5.80 38.68
N GLU A 205 12.10 6.66 37.98
CA GLU A 205 13.30 6.32 37.19
C GLU A 205 13.12 5.12 36.23
N TYR A 206 11.86 4.83 35.86
CA TYR A 206 11.50 3.64 35.08
C TYR A 206 11.64 3.92 33.58
N GLN A 207 12.23 2.96 32.87
CA GLN A 207 12.27 2.92 31.41
C GLN A 207 12.20 1.48 30.91
N ARG A 208 11.34 1.21 29.93
CA ARG A 208 11.27 -0.08 29.23
C ARG A 208 11.33 0.12 27.72
N LYS A 209 12.26 -0.58 27.06
CA LYS A 209 12.27 -0.71 25.60
C LYS A 209 11.07 -1.56 25.17
N LEU A 210 10.29 -1.06 24.24
CA LEU A 210 9.13 -1.76 23.67
C LEU A 210 9.56 -2.69 22.53
N HIS A 211 8.79 -3.77 22.32
CA HIS A 211 8.99 -4.65 21.18
C HIS A 211 8.47 -4.00 19.89
N HIS A 212 9.02 -4.34 18.72
CA HIS A 212 8.59 -3.73 17.45
C HIS A 212 7.11 -4.00 17.12
N ASP A 213 6.61 -5.17 17.52
CA ASP A 213 5.21 -5.59 17.35
C ASP A 213 4.27 -5.14 18.49
N ASP A 214 4.77 -4.46 19.54
CA ASP A 214 3.90 -3.98 20.63
C ASP A 214 2.88 -2.96 20.09
N ASN A 215 1.59 -3.14 20.44
CA ASN A 215 0.54 -2.20 20.07
C ASN A 215 0.61 -0.95 20.97
N VAL A 216 0.90 0.22 20.38
CA VAL A 216 1.25 1.43 21.13
C VAL A 216 0.11 1.92 22.01
N LEU A 217 -1.14 1.90 21.52
CA LEU A 217 -2.29 2.27 22.35
C LEU A 217 -2.59 1.26 23.46
N HIS A 218 -2.25 -0.01 23.28
CA HIS A 218 -2.37 -1.00 24.35
C HIS A 218 -1.36 -0.71 25.46
N VAL A 219 -0.09 -0.46 25.11
CA VAL A 219 0.96 -0.04 26.07
C VAL A 219 0.52 1.22 26.82
N GLN A 220 0.07 2.27 26.13
CA GLN A 220 -0.41 3.49 26.78
C GLN A 220 -1.62 3.22 27.70
N SER A 221 -2.54 2.33 27.32
CA SER A 221 -3.71 1.99 28.16
C SER A 221 -3.37 1.27 29.47
N CYS A 222 -2.18 0.68 29.56
CA CYS A 222 -1.69 -0.01 30.76
C CYS A 222 -0.95 0.93 31.75
N TRP A 223 -0.77 2.21 31.42
CA TRP A 223 -0.10 3.16 32.31
C TRP A 223 -0.97 3.50 33.54
N PRO A 224 -0.42 3.42 34.78
CA PRO A 224 -1.14 3.83 35.99
C PRO A 224 -1.53 5.32 36.01
N SER A 225 -0.72 6.17 35.36
CA SER A 225 -0.89 7.62 35.30
C SER A 225 -0.48 8.14 33.91
N MET A 226 -1.44 8.73 33.19
CA MET A 226 -1.22 9.29 31.84
C MET A 226 -0.39 10.58 31.84
N GLN A 227 -0.10 11.13 33.03
CA GLN A 227 0.68 12.36 33.21
C GLN A 227 2.16 12.08 33.51
N GLU A 228 2.46 10.95 34.15
CA GLU A 228 3.83 10.56 34.55
C GLU A 228 4.55 9.73 33.48
N PHE A 229 3.80 8.96 32.69
CA PHE A 229 4.34 8.11 31.64
C PHE A 229 4.33 8.82 30.28
N HIS A 230 5.38 8.60 29.48
CA HIS A 230 5.45 9.10 28.11
C HIS A 230 6.24 8.14 27.21
N PHE A 231 6.04 8.27 25.89
CA PHE A 231 6.90 7.59 24.91
C PHE A 231 8.12 8.43 24.56
N LEU A 232 9.29 7.80 24.51
CA LEU A 232 10.56 8.41 24.11
C LEU A 232 11.19 7.56 23.00
N ILE A 233 11.53 8.18 21.86
CA ILE A 233 12.29 7.49 20.80
C ILE A 233 13.80 7.72 21.01
N ARG A 234 14.60 6.67 20.80
CA ARG A 234 16.07 6.74 20.85
C ARG A 234 16.66 6.11 19.59
N ARG A 235 17.87 6.54 19.21
CA ARG A 235 18.67 5.89 18.14
C ARG A 235 19.38 4.64 18.69
N ASN A 236 19.45 3.61 17.87
CA ASN A 236 20.22 2.39 18.12
C ASN A 236 21.65 2.59 17.59
N PRO A 237 22.69 2.73 18.44
CA PRO A 237 24.06 2.99 17.98
C PRO A 237 24.63 1.79 17.20
N ASP A 238 24.26 0.57 17.58
CA ASP A 238 24.75 -0.67 16.98
C ASP A 238 24.02 -1.08 15.69
N TYR A 239 23.14 -0.22 15.15
CA TYR A 239 22.54 -0.47 13.83
C TYR A 239 23.60 -0.37 12.72
N ARG A 240 24.31 -1.47 12.49
CA ARG A 240 25.17 -1.63 11.33
C ARG A 240 24.29 -1.97 10.14
N SER A 241 24.13 -1.02 9.21
CA SER A 241 23.62 -1.31 7.87
C SER A 241 24.33 -2.55 7.33
N ARG A 242 23.57 -3.60 6.99
CA ARG A 242 24.07 -4.93 6.60
C ARG A 242 24.74 -4.95 5.20
N SER A 243 25.31 -3.82 4.78
CA SER A 243 26.01 -3.59 3.53
C SER A 243 27.45 -3.19 3.82
N LYS A 244 28.40 -3.79 3.11
CA LYS A 244 29.87 -3.70 3.30
C LYS A 244 30.52 -4.59 4.38
N SER A 245 29.93 -5.75 4.68
CA SER A 245 30.72 -6.90 5.14
C SER A 245 30.76 -7.99 4.07
N LYS A 246 31.41 -7.68 2.94
CA LYS A 246 32.14 -8.71 2.21
C LYS A 246 33.48 -8.86 2.94
N ILE A 247 33.49 -9.68 4.00
CA ILE A 247 34.73 -10.29 4.45
C ILE A 247 35.15 -11.19 3.30
N SER A 248 36.11 -10.74 2.51
CA SER A 248 36.88 -11.64 1.66
C SER A 248 37.64 -12.57 2.59
N TRP A 249 37.16 -13.80 2.72
CA TRP A 249 37.95 -14.90 3.26
C TRP A 249 39.12 -15.14 2.31
N THR A 250 40.19 -14.37 2.48
CA THR A 250 41.53 -14.73 2.01
C THR A 250 42.07 -15.76 3.00
N PRO A 251 42.34 -17.01 2.58
CA PRO A 251 43.14 -17.92 3.39
C PRO A 251 44.54 -17.30 3.47
N GLU A 252 44.96 -16.86 4.65
CA GLU A 252 46.34 -16.42 4.83
C GLU A 252 47.26 -17.64 4.71
N LEU A 253 47.97 -17.72 3.59
CA LEU A 253 49.15 -18.58 3.48
C LEU A 253 50.27 -17.92 4.30
N PRO A 254 50.90 -18.65 5.25
CA PRO A 254 51.98 -18.08 6.05
C PRO A 254 53.17 -17.71 5.15
N SER A 255 53.61 -16.47 5.26
CA SER A 255 54.72 -15.92 4.48
C SER A 255 56.04 -16.57 4.89
N ILE A 256 56.63 -17.38 4.00
CA ILE A 256 57.96 -17.98 4.21
C ILE A 256 59.02 -16.87 4.18
N PRO A 257 59.92 -16.77 5.19
CA PRO A 257 60.97 -15.77 5.19
C PRO A 257 62.10 -16.12 4.21
N SER A 258 62.32 -15.26 3.22
CA SER A 258 63.49 -15.33 2.35
C SER A 258 64.75 -14.92 3.11
N SER A 259 65.56 -15.90 3.53
CA SER A 259 66.93 -15.66 4.00
C SER A 259 67.97 -16.36 3.10
N SER A 260 69.15 -15.76 3.06
CA SER A 260 70.19 -16.02 2.06
C SER A 260 70.81 -17.41 2.16
N ARG A 261 71.35 -17.87 1.02
CA ARG A 261 72.09 -19.12 0.82
C ARG A 261 73.06 -19.45 1.98
N LEU A 262 73.13 -20.74 2.36
CA LEU A 262 74.41 -21.46 2.56
C LEU A 262 74.22 -22.99 2.55
N SER A 263 75.08 -23.67 1.77
CA SER A 263 75.59 -25.07 1.89
C SER A 263 74.75 -26.24 2.46
N LEU A 264 74.47 -27.20 1.55
CA LEU A 264 74.90 -28.62 1.58
C LEU A 264 74.18 -29.68 2.46
N SER A 265 74.01 -30.88 1.84
CA SER A 265 73.72 -32.23 2.37
C SER A 265 72.27 -32.66 2.72
N GLN A 266 71.84 -33.72 2.01
CA GLN A 266 70.83 -34.74 2.38
C GLN A 266 71.43 -35.72 3.44
N PRO A 267 70.67 -36.56 4.21
CA PRO A 267 69.55 -37.39 3.71
C PRO A 267 68.35 -37.74 4.64
N GLU A 268 67.30 -38.27 3.99
CA GLU A 268 66.35 -39.36 4.34
C GLU A 268 65.65 -39.58 5.71
N THR A 269 64.45 -40.20 5.61
CA THR A 269 63.60 -40.89 6.63
C THR A 269 62.87 -40.05 7.71
N ALA A 270 61.73 -40.44 8.30
CA ALA A 270 60.59 -41.28 7.85
C ALA A 270 59.38 -41.17 8.83
N SER A 271 58.14 -41.33 8.31
CA SER A 271 56.95 -41.96 8.95
C SER A 271 56.24 -41.41 10.22
N THR A 272 54.93 -41.77 10.32
CA THR A 272 54.03 -41.79 11.52
C THR A 272 53.36 -40.44 11.86
N SER A 273 52.06 -40.14 11.65
CA SER A 273 50.75 -40.84 11.74
C SER A 273 50.15 -40.99 13.15
N LEU A 274 48.83 -40.75 13.27
CA LEU A 274 47.84 -40.90 14.37
C LEU A 274 47.03 -39.58 14.52
N LEU A 275 45.68 -39.50 14.39
CA LEU A 275 44.58 -40.09 15.20
C LEU A 275 44.79 -39.84 16.72
N ALA A 276 43.83 -39.57 17.62
CA ALA A 276 42.36 -39.48 17.64
C ALA A 276 41.95 -39.01 19.09
N ASP A 277 40.75 -38.59 19.50
CA ASP A 277 39.45 -38.27 18.86
C ASP A 277 38.50 -37.54 19.86
N TYR A 278 37.29 -37.13 19.40
CA TYR A 278 36.04 -37.00 20.22
C TYR A 278 35.99 -35.88 21.33
N ASP A 279 34.84 -35.43 21.86
CA ASP A 279 33.41 -35.72 21.61
C ASP A 279 32.47 -34.50 21.88
N ASN A 280 31.19 -34.64 21.53
CA ASN A 280 30.08 -33.76 21.90
C ASN A 280 29.70 -33.84 23.39
N TYR A 281 29.13 -32.75 23.93
CA TYR A 281 28.05 -32.85 24.93
C TYR A 281 26.99 -31.75 24.75
N PHE A 282 25.77 -32.18 24.39
CA PHE A 282 24.53 -31.46 24.69
C PHE A 282 24.05 -31.89 26.08
N TYR A 283 23.48 -30.98 26.87
CA TYR A 283 22.49 -31.33 27.89
C TYR A 283 21.38 -30.26 27.96
N ILE A 284 20.27 -30.69 28.56
CA ILE A 284 18.91 -30.12 28.54
C ILE A 284 18.75 -28.99 29.56
#